data_AF-A0A2M9XNY6-F1
#
_entry.id   AF-A0A2M9XNY6-F1
#
_cell.length_a   1.000
_cell.length_b   1.000
_cell.length_c   1.000
_cell.angle_alpha   90.00
_cell.angle_beta   90.00
_cell.angle_gamma   90.00
#
_symmetry.space_group_name_H-M   'P 1'
#
loop_
_entity.id
_entity.type
_entity.pdbx_description
1 polymer ?
#
loop_
_entity_poly.entity_id
_entity_poly.type
_entity_poly.pdbx_seq_one_letter_code
_entity_poly.pdbx_strand_id
1 'polypeptide(L)'
;MQNYLRIFYVILFLIQFLGFDSVFSKDKTESKNKDVKLASTLPIGSKKEKEVKEKSKKISKKESPAEFEIIKKKESLFSFSIQTRRFSQGELLFLKLTPEKTALSKLDRIKILWEKKEVPYTMKDSVFYAWIPISPEFDKKSGILEIQDKNLFRKNDFKEYEIPIHKTAFSVTKVSTLTMDKKYTSEELPQETLDFIADCSKAKAEAFHSKTDLQISSDFAYPVQEVHFTSPFYKRRIYNKTKGKPHGGVDFKGGVGTPIYAINDGTVILSRAMYYEGNFTVIDHGLEVYSLYMHQSELNVKVGDKVKKGDPIGKVGSTGMSTGPHLHLGLRVQGTMVNPLSVIGQKLFN
;
A
#
# COMPACT_ATOMS: atom_id res chain seq x y z
N MET A 1 3.56 -1.74 -42.14
CA MET A 1 4.03 -2.41 -40.92
C MET A 1 3.59 -1.55 -39.72
N GLN A 2 2.34 -1.52 -39.26
CA GLN A 2 1.33 -2.56 -39.03
C GLN A 2 1.66 -3.55 -37.90
N ASN A 3 0.75 -3.57 -36.90
CA ASN A 3 0.45 -4.62 -35.92
C ASN A 3 1.40 -4.88 -34.74
N TYR A 4 1.21 -4.12 -33.64
CA TYR A 4 1.20 -4.68 -32.28
C TYR A 4 0.13 -3.99 -31.40
N LEU A 5 -1.09 -4.53 -31.45
CA LEU A 5 -2.18 -4.20 -30.53
C LEU A 5 -2.92 -5.50 -30.17
N ARG A 6 -3.47 -5.56 -28.94
CA ARG A 6 -4.13 -6.70 -28.28
C ARG A 6 -3.17 -7.76 -27.73
N ILE A 7 -3.19 -7.94 -26.40
CA ILE A 7 -3.74 -9.15 -25.75
C ILE A 7 -4.61 -8.64 -24.59
N PHE A 8 -5.92 -8.82 -24.70
CA PHE A 8 -6.89 -8.81 -23.59
C PHE A 8 -7.55 -10.20 -23.65
N TYR A 9 -7.53 -10.96 -22.56
CA TYR A 9 -8.25 -12.24 -22.50
C TYR A 9 -9.61 -12.05 -21.87
N VAL A 10 -10.64 -12.08 -22.70
CA VAL A 10 -12.01 -12.43 -22.31
C VAL A 10 -12.10 -13.95 -22.34
N ILE A 11 -12.65 -14.56 -21.29
CA ILE A 11 -13.04 -15.98 -21.28
C ILE A 11 -14.55 -16.02 -21.39
N LEU A 12 -15.07 -16.48 -22.52
CA LEU A 12 -16.47 -16.88 -22.63
C LEU A 12 -16.61 -18.24 -23.32
N PHE A 13 -17.62 -18.95 -22.83
CA PHE A 13 -18.12 -20.28 -23.18
C PHE A 13 -17.99 -20.75 -24.64
N LEU A 14 -17.77 -22.06 -24.77
CA LEU A 14 -18.25 -22.85 -25.92
C LEU A 14 -18.60 -24.26 -25.45
N ILE A 15 -19.91 -24.56 -25.35
CA ILE A 15 -20.45 -25.91 -25.17
C ILE A 15 -21.13 -26.30 -26.48
N GLN A 16 -20.75 -27.44 -27.06
CA GLN A 16 -21.45 -28.04 -28.19
C GLN A 16 -22.54 -29.01 -27.72
N PHE A 17 -23.62 -29.07 -28.49
CA PHE A 17 -24.73 -30.01 -28.31
C PHE A 17 -24.37 -31.41 -28.82
N LEU A 18 -24.49 -32.42 -27.94
CA LEU A 18 -24.94 -33.82 -28.12
C LEU A 18 -25.01 -34.45 -26.70
N GLY A 19 -25.87 -35.42 -26.37
CA GLY A 19 -27.01 -36.00 -27.10
C GLY A 19 -27.42 -37.34 -26.45
N PHE A 20 -28.73 -37.58 -26.22
CA PHE A 20 -29.30 -38.72 -25.46
C PHE A 20 -28.92 -38.75 -23.95
N ASP A 21 -29.74 -39.23 -22.99
CA ASP A 21 -31.10 -39.80 -23.05
C ASP A 21 -31.92 -39.46 -21.76
N SER A 22 -33.20 -39.82 -21.75
CA SER A 22 -34.23 -39.54 -20.73
C SER A 22 -34.12 -40.30 -19.40
N VAL A 23 -34.76 -39.76 -18.33
CA VAL A 23 -35.71 -40.46 -17.41
C VAL A 23 -36.53 -39.42 -16.61
N PHE A 24 -37.80 -39.74 -16.33
CA PHE A 24 -38.82 -38.93 -15.63
C PHE A 24 -38.65 -38.82 -14.09
N SER A 25 -39.16 -37.73 -13.49
CA SER A 25 -40.37 -37.78 -12.64
C SER A 25 -40.98 -36.39 -12.35
N LYS A 26 -42.27 -36.36 -11.99
CA LYS A 26 -43.07 -35.17 -11.63
C LYS A 26 -43.32 -35.12 -10.12
N ASP A 27 -43.44 -33.91 -9.56
CA ASP A 27 -44.63 -33.40 -8.84
C ASP A 27 -44.33 -31.95 -8.39
N LYS A 28 -45.08 -30.91 -8.80
CA LYS A 28 -46.44 -30.47 -8.40
C LYS A 28 -46.56 -29.95 -6.95
N THR A 29 -46.75 -28.61 -6.85
CA THR A 29 -47.78 -27.86 -6.07
C THR A 29 -48.23 -28.40 -4.69
N GLU A 30 -48.43 -27.59 -3.64
CA GLU A 30 -49.10 -26.27 -3.63
C GLU A 30 -48.88 -25.49 -2.30
N SER A 31 -49.43 -24.27 -2.21
CA SER A 31 -49.35 -23.35 -1.05
C SER A 31 -50.25 -23.71 0.15
N LYS A 32 -49.93 -23.18 1.35
CA LYS A 32 -50.86 -22.28 2.08
C LYS A 32 -50.22 -21.52 3.25
N ASN A 33 -50.95 -20.48 3.66
CA ASN A 33 -50.57 -19.37 4.55
C ASN A 33 -51.14 -19.58 5.98
N LYS A 34 -50.92 -18.59 6.89
CA LYS A 34 -51.52 -18.40 8.25
C LYS A 34 -50.78 -19.02 9.45
N ASP A 35 -50.77 -18.41 10.65
CA ASP A 35 -51.26 -17.08 11.08
C ASP A 35 -50.48 -16.55 12.32
N VAL A 36 -50.63 -15.26 12.60
CA VAL A 36 -50.02 -14.51 13.73
C VAL A 36 -50.73 -14.78 15.06
N LYS A 37 -50.02 -14.69 16.20
CA LYS A 37 -50.64 -14.19 17.46
C LYS A 37 -49.65 -13.47 18.40
N LEU A 38 -50.16 -12.40 19.01
CA LEU A 38 -49.49 -11.46 19.92
C LEU A 38 -50.19 -11.51 21.30
N ALA A 39 -49.45 -11.36 22.41
CA ALA A 39 -49.84 -11.01 23.79
C ALA A 39 -48.86 -11.64 24.82
N SER A 40 -48.56 -11.12 26.02
CA SER A 40 -48.79 -9.79 26.64
C SER A 40 -48.01 -9.66 27.96
N THR A 41 -47.41 -8.48 28.23
CA THR A 41 -47.17 -7.83 29.55
C THR A 41 -46.83 -8.62 30.84
N LEU A 42 -45.60 -8.40 31.36
CA LEU A 42 -45.20 -7.86 32.70
C LEU A 42 -45.92 -8.32 34.00
N PRO A 43 -45.21 -8.53 35.14
CA PRO A 43 -44.56 -7.40 35.86
C PRO A 43 -43.19 -7.67 36.54
N ILE A 44 -42.72 -6.63 37.24
CA ILE A 44 -41.37 -6.38 37.80
C ILE A 44 -41.10 -7.15 39.11
N GLY A 45 -39.86 -7.61 39.31
CA GLY A 45 -39.36 -8.07 40.61
C GLY A 45 -37.84 -7.93 40.72
N SER A 46 -37.35 -7.10 41.64
CA SER A 46 -35.92 -6.80 41.82
C SER A 46 -35.19 -7.82 42.70
N LYS A 47 -33.96 -8.22 42.30
CA LYS A 47 -32.80 -8.49 43.18
C LYS A 47 -31.56 -8.99 42.42
N LYS A 48 -30.38 -8.76 43.03
CA LYS A 48 -29.02 -9.22 42.67
C LYS A 48 -28.32 -8.50 41.49
N GLU A 49 -27.82 -7.31 41.80
CA GLU A 49 -26.45 -6.96 41.39
C GLU A 49 -25.42 -7.92 42.02
N LYS A 50 -24.20 -7.92 41.46
CA LYS A 50 -23.01 -8.74 41.81
C LYS A 50 -22.87 -10.10 41.10
N GLU A 51 -22.65 -10.07 39.79
CA GLU A 51 -21.74 -11.04 39.11
C GLU A 51 -21.25 -10.55 37.73
N VAL A 52 -20.59 -9.39 37.68
CA VAL A 52 -19.95 -8.85 36.45
C VAL A 52 -18.52 -8.37 36.72
N LYS A 53 -17.65 -9.27 37.20
CA LYS A 53 -16.19 -9.07 37.23
C LYS A 53 -15.44 -10.41 37.14
N GLU A 54 -15.43 -11.04 35.96
CA GLU A 54 -14.32 -11.86 35.42
C GLU A 54 -14.71 -12.59 34.13
N LYS A 55 -14.39 -12.01 32.95
CA LYS A 55 -14.06 -12.69 31.67
C LYS A 55 -13.96 -11.69 30.50
N SER A 56 -13.01 -10.75 30.60
CA SER A 56 -12.68 -9.82 29.51
C SER A 56 -11.21 -9.35 29.54
N LYS A 57 -10.27 -10.29 29.76
CA LYS A 57 -8.82 -10.08 29.64
C LYS A 57 -8.18 -11.13 28.72
N LYS A 58 -8.23 -10.87 27.40
CA LYS A 58 -7.44 -11.46 26.29
C LYS A 58 -8.14 -11.03 24.97
N ILE A 59 -7.51 -10.43 23.96
CA ILE A 59 -6.11 -10.03 23.73
C ILE A 59 -6.12 -8.65 23.05
N SER A 60 -5.64 -7.61 23.71
CA SER A 60 -5.09 -6.44 23.00
C SER A 60 -3.58 -6.66 22.85
N LYS A 61 -3.14 -7.12 21.67
CA LYS A 61 -1.74 -7.00 21.30
C LYS A 61 -1.47 -5.52 21.07
N LYS A 62 -1.05 -4.85 22.14
CA LYS A 62 -0.30 -3.60 22.06
C LYS A 62 0.96 -3.96 21.27
N GLU A 63 1.00 -3.64 19.98
CA GLU A 63 2.25 -3.71 19.24
C GLU A 63 3.23 -2.78 19.96
N SER A 64 4.39 -3.32 20.35
CA SER A 64 5.47 -2.50 20.87
C SER A 64 5.84 -1.45 19.82
N PRO A 65 6.35 -0.26 20.20
CA PRO A 65 7.02 0.59 19.22
C PRO A 65 8.06 -0.29 18.51
N ALA A 66 7.95 -0.38 17.20
CA ALA A 66 8.76 -1.33 16.45
C ALA A 66 10.22 -0.90 16.55
N GLU A 67 11.04 -1.72 17.22
CA GLU A 67 12.50 -1.57 17.14
C GLU A 67 12.90 -1.69 15.68
N PHE A 68 13.67 -0.72 15.20
CA PHE A 68 14.19 -0.73 13.85
C PHE A 68 15.39 -1.68 13.77
N GLU A 69 15.49 -2.41 12.67
CA GLU A 69 16.66 -3.21 12.36
C GLU A 69 17.66 -2.36 11.58
N ILE A 70 18.95 -2.49 11.90
CA ILE A 70 20.02 -1.74 11.25
C ILE A 70 21.22 -2.63 10.93
N ILE A 71 21.63 -2.65 9.67
CA ILE A 71 22.90 -3.24 9.22
C ILE A 71 23.88 -2.11 9.02
N LYS A 72 25.07 -2.22 9.63
CA LYS A 72 26.19 -1.29 9.43
C LYS A 72 27.37 -2.04 8.81
N LYS A 73 28.03 -1.42 7.84
CA LYS A 73 29.28 -1.92 7.23
C LYS A 73 30.28 -0.77 7.13
N LYS A 74 31.54 -1.08 7.38
CA LYS A 74 32.67 -0.15 7.25
C LYS A 74 33.69 -0.74 6.29
N GLU A 75 34.10 0.04 5.32
CA GLU A 75 35.20 -0.21 4.40
C GLU A 75 36.36 0.76 4.72
N SER A 76 37.44 0.70 3.95
CA SER A 76 38.60 1.59 4.12
C SER A 76 38.37 3.03 3.63
N LEU A 77 37.42 3.24 2.71
CA LEU A 77 37.17 4.53 2.04
C LEU A 77 35.74 5.06 2.22
N PHE A 78 34.85 4.27 2.84
CA PHE A 78 33.48 4.68 3.16
C PHE A 78 32.88 3.75 4.23
N SER A 79 31.73 4.14 4.74
CA SER A 79 30.85 3.26 5.51
C SER A 79 29.41 3.40 5.00
N PHE A 80 28.57 2.43 5.30
CA PHE A 80 27.13 2.58 5.10
C PHE A 80 26.33 1.94 6.22
N SER A 81 25.11 2.42 6.39
CA SER A 81 24.08 1.79 7.20
C SER A 81 22.79 1.66 6.40
N ILE A 82 22.14 0.51 6.51
CA ILE A 82 20.79 0.30 6.03
C ILE A 82 19.89 0.17 7.26
N GLN A 83 18.90 1.04 7.37
CA GLN A 83 17.90 1.02 8.43
C GLN A 83 16.53 0.67 7.84
N THR A 84 15.75 -0.11 8.57
CA THR A 84 14.37 -0.48 8.20
C THR A 84 13.62 -0.82 9.48
N ARG A 85 12.29 -0.87 9.42
CA ARG A 85 11.52 -1.49 10.49
C ARG A 85 11.83 -2.98 10.62
N ARG A 86 11.93 -3.70 9.49
CA ARG A 86 12.40 -5.10 9.39
C ARG A 86 13.03 -5.38 8.04
N PHE A 87 14.01 -6.27 7.97
CA PHE A 87 14.57 -6.77 6.72
C PHE A 87 13.65 -7.83 6.09
N SER A 88 12.47 -7.41 5.60
CA SER A 88 11.42 -8.32 5.12
C SER A 88 10.73 -7.88 3.82
N GLN A 89 10.08 -8.84 3.14
CA GLN A 89 9.18 -8.59 2.02
C GLN A 89 8.18 -7.47 2.32
N GLY A 90 8.09 -6.49 1.42
CA GLY A 90 7.14 -5.37 1.51
C GLY A 90 7.58 -4.19 2.37
N GLU A 91 8.75 -4.23 3.00
CA GLU A 91 9.30 -3.08 3.74
C GLU A 91 10.11 -2.14 2.82
N LEU A 92 10.41 -0.94 3.32
CA LEU A 92 11.28 0.03 2.66
C LEU A 92 12.59 0.15 3.45
N LEU A 93 13.73 -0.03 2.79
CA LEU A 93 15.04 0.17 3.41
C LEU A 93 15.52 1.61 3.15
N PHE A 94 16.11 2.22 4.18
CA PHE A 94 16.75 3.53 4.11
C PHE A 94 18.28 3.35 4.17
N LEU A 95 18.95 3.57 3.04
CA LEU A 95 20.40 3.50 2.93
C LEU A 95 21.00 4.88 3.20
N LYS A 96 21.97 4.93 4.12
CA LYS A 96 22.87 6.05 4.37
C LYS A 96 24.30 5.61 4.07
N LEU A 97 24.95 6.22 3.08
CA LEU A 97 26.34 5.92 2.69
C LEU A 97 27.20 7.16 2.93
N THR A 98 28.25 7.00 3.72
CA THR A 98 29.15 8.08 4.19
C THR A 98 30.58 7.78 3.71
N PRO A 99 31.09 8.47 2.68
CA PRO A 99 32.49 8.40 2.28
C PRO A 99 33.42 8.92 3.37
N GLU A 100 34.65 8.39 3.43
CA GLU A 100 35.72 9.02 4.21
C GLU A 100 36.14 10.34 3.54
N LYS A 101 36.52 11.35 4.34
CA LYS A 101 36.84 12.70 3.81
C LYS A 101 37.91 12.71 2.72
N THR A 102 38.87 11.76 2.79
CA THR A 102 39.97 11.58 1.84
C THR A 102 39.55 10.88 0.54
N ALA A 103 38.41 10.20 0.54
CA ALA A 103 37.79 9.58 -0.61
C ALA A 103 36.77 10.50 -1.30
N LEU A 104 36.06 11.33 -0.51
CA LEU A 104 35.03 12.26 -1.01
C LEU A 104 35.51 13.13 -2.18
N SER A 105 36.70 13.73 -2.08
CA SER A 105 37.29 14.57 -3.13
C SER A 105 37.75 13.81 -4.38
N LYS A 106 37.62 12.47 -4.37
CA LYS A 106 38.00 11.57 -5.46
C LYS A 106 36.81 10.78 -6.01
N LEU A 107 35.60 10.96 -5.47
CA LEU A 107 34.42 10.33 -6.07
C LEU A 107 34.21 10.88 -7.49
N ASP A 108 33.90 9.99 -8.42
CA ASP A 108 33.57 10.37 -9.80
C ASP A 108 32.05 10.32 -9.97
N ARG A 109 31.51 9.09 -10.10
CA ARG A 109 30.07 8.83 -10.19
C ARG A 109 29.73 7.58 -9.41
N ILE A 110 29.45 7.76 -8.12
CA ILE A 110 28.90 6.67 -7.32
C ILE A 110 27.56 6.23 -7.91
N LYS A 111 27.43 4.92 -8.15
CA LYS A 111 26.16 4.28 -8.46
C LYS A 111 25.78 3.34 -7.33
N ILE A 112 24.50 3.34 -7.02
CA ILE A 112 23.87 2.44 -6.05
C ILE A 112 22.89 1.61 -6.84
N LEU A 113 23.04 0.29 -6.83
CA LEU A 113 22.14 -0.64 -7.48
C LEU A 113 21.57 -1.62 -6.45
N TRP A 114 20.30 -1.94 -6.59
CA TRP A 114 19.62 -3.01 -5.87
C TRP A 114 19.14 -4.03 -6.89
N GLU A 115 19.54 -5.29 -6.77
CA GLU A 115 19.20 -6.34 -7.73
C GLU A 115 19.54 -5.96 -9.19
N LYS A 116 20.71 -5.35 -9.39
CA LYS A 116 21.19 -4.80 -10.69
C LYS A 116 20.32 -3.67 -11.29
N LYS A 117 19.31 -3.15 -10.58
CA LYS A 117 18.57 -1.94 -10.95
C LYS A 117 19.18 -0.73 -10.25
N GLU A 118 19.46 0.35 -11.00
CA GLU A 118 19.95 1.62 -10.43
C GLU A 118 18.90 2.25 -9.50
N VAL A 119 19.34 2.67 -8.30
CA VAL A 119 18.52 3.25 -7.23
C VAL A 119 18.78 4.76 -7.18
N PRO A 120 17.75 5.61 -7.38
CA PRO A 120 17.86 7.04 -7.17
C PRO A 120 18.32 7.38 -5.74
N TYR A 121 19.29 8.27 -5.65
CA TYR A 121 19.82 8.78 -4.39
C TYR A 121 19.88 10.31 -4.41
N THR A 122 20.02 10.90 -3.23
CA THR A 122 20.42 12.31 -3.07
C THR A 122 21.70 12.40 -2.23
N MET A 123 22.42 13.51 -2.31
CA MET A 123 23.56 13.81 -1.45
C MET A 123 23.26 15.04 -0.61
N LYS A 124 23.43 14.92 0.71
CA LYS A 124 23.31 16.03 1.67
C LYS A 124 24.45 15.92 2.69
N ASP A 125 25.12 17.03 2.97
CA ASP A 125 26.22 17.10 3.94
C ASP A 125 27.33 16.06 3.68
N SER A 126 27.65 15.83 2.40
CA SER A 126 28.57 14.79 1.89
C SER A 126 28.16 13.33 2.17
N VAL A 127 26.92 13.09 2.58
CA VAL A 127 26.33 11.77 2.81
C VAL A 127 25.30 11.47 1.72
N PHE A 128 25.34 10.26 1.18
CA PHE A 128 24.40 9.78 0.18
C PHE A 128 23.23 9.05 0.85
N TYR A 129 22.02 9.35 0.42
CA TYR A 129 20.77 8.80 0.95
C TYR A 129 19.94 8.19 -0.17
N ALA A 130 19.50 6.95 0.00
CA ALA A 130 18.68 6.23 -0.98
C ALA A 130 17.57 5.42 -0.30
N TRP A 131 16.46 5.25 -1.02
CA TRP A 131 15.34 4.41 -0.61
C TRP A 131 15.34 3.13 -1.44
N ILE A 132 15.25 1.96 -0.80
CA ILE A 132 15.31 0.66 -1.49
C ILE A 132 14.02 -0.13 -1.17
N PRO A 133 13.06 -0.21 -2.11
CA PRO A 133 11.80 -0.91 -1.87
C PRO A 133 11.95 -2.41 -2.02
N ILE A 134 11.59 -3.16 -0.97
CA ILE A 134 11.55 -4.62 -1.04
C ILE A 134 10.17 -5.05 -1.53
N SER A 135 10.13 -5.67 -2.71
CA SER A 135 8.88 -6.19 -3.26
C SER A 135 8.19 -7.13 -2.27
N PRO A 136 6.85 -7.03 -2.08
CA PRO A 136 6.09 -8.02 -1.32
C PRO A 136 6.20 -9.44 -1.89
N GLU A 137 6.50 -9.57 -3.18
CA GLU A 137 6.69 -10.84 -3.88
C GLU A 137 8.18 -11.21 -4.05
N PHE A 138 9.11 -10.52 -3.34
CA PHE A 138 10.55 -10.80 -3.41
C PHE A 138 10.85 -12.24 -2.96
N ASP A 139 11.41 -13.07 -3.82
CA ASP A 139 11.41 -14.53 -3.68
C ASP A 139 12.69 -15.10 -3.03
N LYS A 140 13.80 -14.37 -3.13
CA LYS A 140 15.12 -14.70 -2.56
C LYS A 140 15.15 -14.52 -1.04
N LYS A 141 16.12 -15.19 -0.38
CA LYS A 141 16.41 -15.05 1.06
C LYS A 141 17.25 -13.82 1.41
N SER A 142 17.77 -13.16 0.38
CA SER A 142 18.67 -12.02 0.45
C SER A 142 18.59 -11.27 -0.87
N GLY A 143 18.91 -9.98 -0.84
CA GLY A 143 19.09 -9.16 -2.03
C GLY A 143 20.47 -8.53 -2.07
N ILE A 144 20.93 -8.22 -3.27
CA ILE A 144 22.26 -7.68 -3.54
C ILE A 144 22.17 -6.16 -3.65
N LEU A 145 22.76 -5.48 -2.65
CA LEU A 145 23.15 -4.09 -2.76
C LEU A 145 24.52 -4.03 -3.43
N GLU A 146 24.63 -3.32 -4.54
CA GLU A 146 25.88 -3.08 -5.25
C GLU A 146 26.20 -1.59 -5.23
N ILE A 147 27.44 -1.27 -4.90
CA ILE A 147 27.97 0.10 -4.95
C ILE A 147 29.07 0.09 -6.00
N GLN A 148 28.98 0.97 -7.00
CA GLN A 148 30.01 1.17 -8.03
C GLN A 148 30.64 2.55 -7.87
N ASP A 149 31.97 2.62 -7.79
CA ASP A 149 32.78 3.83 -7.97
C ASP A 149 34.25 3.43 -8.15
N LYS A 150 34.89 3.94 -9.20
CA LYS A 150 36.25 3.58 -9.61
C LYS A 150 37.34 3.96 -8.60
N ASN A 151 37.05 4.97 -7.77
CA ASN A 151 38.00 5.53 -6.81
C ASN A 151 37.78 4.95 -5.40
N LEU A 152 36.58 4.44 -5.09
CA LEU A 152 36.33 3.59 -3.93
C LEU A 152 36.89 2.16 -4.10
N PHE A 153 36.87 1.59 -5.30
CA PHE A 153 37.23 0.18 -5.53
C PHE A 153 38.35 0.01 -6.57
N ARG A 154 39.59 -0.20 -6.10
CA ARG A 154 40.81 -0.23 -6.93
C ARG A 154 40.98 -1.42 -7.91
N LYS A 155 40.09 -2.42 -7.90
CA LYS A 155 40.35 -3.73 -8.57
C LYS A 155 39.21 -4.23 -9.43
N ASN A 156 37.99 -4.12 -8.91
CA ASN A 156 36.74 -4.18 -9.67
C ASN A 156 36.07 -2.83 -9.39
N ASP A 157 35.48 -2.16 -10.37
CA ASP A 157 34.84 -0.83 -10.20
C ASP A 157 33.63 -0.81 -9.25
N PHE A 158 33.31 -1.95 -8.60
CA PHE A 158 32.16 -2.16 -7.76
C PHE A 158 32.43 -3.17 -6.62
N LYS A 159 31.55 -3.15 -5.61
CA LYS A 159 31.46 -4.18 -4.57
C LYS A 159 30.00 -4.51 -4.26
N GLU A 160 29.73 -5.80 -4.09
CA GLU A 160 28.40 -6.34 -3.75
C GLU A 160 28.30 -6.66 -2.25
N TYR A 161 27.10 -6.48 -1.72
CA TYR A 161 26.73 -6.71 -0.33
C TYR A 161 25.43 -7.49 -0.27
N GLU A 162 25.49 -8.70 0.28
CA GLU A 162 24.30 -9.50 0.54
C GLU A 162 23.55 -8.96 1.77
N ILE A 163 22.33 -8.51 1.56
CA ILE A 163 21.42 -8.00 2.58
C ILE A 163 20.33 -9.07 2.81
N PRO A 164 20.16 -9.62 4.03
CA PRO A 164 19.13 -10.63 4.29
C PRO A 164 17.73 -10.05 4.04
N ILE A 165 16.82 -10.89 3.53
CA ILE A 165 15.40 -10.53 3.32
C ILE A 165 14.53 -11.71 3.77
N HIS A 166 13.76 -11.49 4.83
CA HIS A 166 12.83 -12.46 5.40
C HIS A 166 11.48 -12.46 4.68
N LYS A 167 10.84 -13.63 4.58
CA LYS A 167 9.49 -13.74 4.03
C LYS A 167 8.46 -13.19 5.02
N THR A 168 7.49 -12.43 4.51
CA THR A 168 6.40 -11.86 5.32
C THR A 168 5.15 -12.71 5.17
N ALA A 169 4.62 -13.20 6.30
CA ALA A 169 3.35 -13.93 6.35
C ALA A 169 2.16 -12.97 6.23
N PHE A 170 1.93 -12.41 5.03
CA PHE A 170 0.85 -11.46 4.78
C PHE A 170 -0.54 -12.05 5.09
N SER A 171 -1.39 -11.25 5.74
CA SER A 171 -2.70 -11.69 6.22
C SER A 171 -3.61 -12.13 5.07
N VAL A 172 -4.40 -13.18 5.30
CA VAL A 172 -5.41 -13.66 4.36
C VAL A 172 -6.77 -13.67 5.05
N THR A 173 -7.81 -13.15 4.39
CA THR A 173 -9.19 -13.28 4.84
C THR A 173 -10.02 -13.97 3.77
N LYS A 174 -10.64 -15.09 4.13
CA LYS A 174 -11.67 -15.74 3.32
C LYS A 174 -12.97 -14.97 3.55
N VAL A 175 -13.65 -14.55 2.48
CA VAL A 175 -14.95 -13.89 2.58
C VAL A 175 -15.93 -14.61 1.66
N SER A 176 -17.09 -14.99 2.19
CA SER A 176 -18.17 -15.64 1.44
C SER A 176 -18.91 -14.67 0.53
N THR A 177 -19.18 -13.46 1.02
CA THR A 177 -19.88 -12.39 0.29
C THR A 177 -19.28 -11.03 0.64
N LEU A 178 -19.14 -10.15 -0.36
CA LEU A 178 -18.86 -8.73 -0.13
C LEU A 178 -19.97 -7.92 -0.79
N THR A 179 -20.64 -7.07 -0.01
CA THR A 179 -21.60 -6.11 -0.56
C THR A 179 -20.83 -4.95 -1.17
N MET A 180 -20.60 -5.04 -2.49
CA MET A 180 -20.05 -3.96 -3.31
C MET A 180 -21.12 -3.48 -4.29
N ASP A 181 -21.03 -2.21 -4.68
CA ASP A 181 -21.85 -1.67 -5.78
C ASP A 181 -21.55 -2.43 -7.08
N LYS A 182 -22.61 -2.81 -7.82
CA LYS A 182 -22.52 -3.59 -9.05
C LYS A 182 -21.58 -2.94 -10.07
N LYS A 183 -21.48 -1.61 -10.13
CA LYS A 183 -20.55 -0.93 -11.05
C LYS A 183 -19.08 -1.34 -10.87
N TYR A 184 -18.70 -1.81 -9.67
CA TYR A 184 -17.35 -2.31 -9.40
C TYR A 184 -17.18 -3.82 -9.54
N THR A 185 -18.27 -4.56 -9.80
CA THR A 185 -18.27 -6.04 -9.82
C THR A 185 -18.91 -6.67 -11.04
N SER A 186 -19.57 -5.89 -11.91
CA SER A 186 -20.10 -6.39 -13.18
C SER A 186 -18.97 -6.83 -14.12
N GLU A 187 -19.18 -7.93 -14.83
CA GLU A 187 -18.28 -8.43 -15.88
C GLU A 187 -18.36 -7.54 -17.15
N GLU A 188 -19.53 -6.95 -17.40
CA GLU A 188 -19.77 -5.97 -18.46
C GLU A 188 -19.90 -4.56 -17.86
N LEU A 189 -19.18 -3.59 -18.42
CA LEU A 189 -19.20 -2.18 -18.02
C LEU A 189 -19.59 -1.30 -19.23
N PRO A 190 -20.36 -0.21 -19.04
CA PRO A 190 -20.66 0.74 -20.10
C PRO A 190 -19.38 1.34 -20.71
N GLN A 191 -19.41 1.68 -22.00
CA GLN A 191 -18.25 2.24 -22.70
C GLN A 191 -17.72 3.52 -22.00
N GLU A 192 -18.60 4.42 -21.57
CA GLU A 192 -18.24 5.62 -20.78
C GLU A 192 -17.45 5.28 -19.51
N THR A 193 -17.79 4.17 -18.84
CA THR A 193 -17.06 3.68 -17.66
C THR A 193 -15.68 3.16 -18.04
N LEU A 194 -15.56 2.44 -19.16
CA LEU A 194 -14.27 1.96 -19.68
C LEU A 194 -13.36 3.13 -20.10
N ASP A 195 -13.93 4.15 -20.75
CA ASP A 195 -13.22 5.36 -21.17
C ASP A 195 -12.74 6.18 -19.95
N PHE A 196 -13.57 6.31 -18.91
CA PHE A 196 -13.16 6.94 -17.65
C PHE A 196 -12.08 6.13 -16.91
N ILE A 197 -12.14 4.79 -16.92
CA ILE A 197 -11.06 3.93 -16.39
C ILE A 197 -9.76 4.15 -17.21
N ALA A 198 -9.85 4.31 -18.52
CA ALA A 198 -8.69 4.58 -19.37
C ALA A 198 -8.07 5.97 -19.09
N ASP A 199 -8.88 7.02 -18.93
CA ASP A 199 -8.42 8.35 -18.50
C ASP A 199 -7.76 8.30 -17.11
N CYS A 200 -8.38 7.61 -16.15
CA CYS A 200 -7.81 7.36 -14.82
C CYS A 200 -6.45 6.65 -14.91
N SER A 201 -6.29 5.71 -15.85
CA SER A 201 -5.02 4.99 -16.07
C SER A 201 -3.96 5.93 -16.65
N LYS A 202 -4.32 6.73 -17.65
CA LYS A 202 -3.45 7.73 -18.29
C LYS A 202 -2.97 8.78 -17.28
N ALA A 203 -3.88 9.38 -16.51
CA ALA A 203 -3.54 10.40 -15.50
C ALA A 203 -2.56 9.87 -14.44
N LYS A 204 -2.67 8.59 -14.04
CA LYS A 204 -1.69 7.95 -13.14
C LYS A 204 -0.34 7.72 -13.84
N ALA A 205 -0.33 7.30 -15.11
CA ALA A 205 0.90 7.08 -15.85
C ALA A 205 1.68 8.40 -16.05
N GLU A 206 0.98 9.50 -16.32
CA GLU A 206 1.55 10.85 -16.42
C GLU A 206 2.08 11.34 -15.05
N ALA A 207 1.28 11.23 -13.99
CA ALA A 207 1.68 11.68 -12.65
C ALA A 207 2.95 10.96 -12.13
N PHE A 208 3.06 9.64 -12.34
CA PHE A 208 4.23 8.86 -11.90
C PHE A 208 5.45 8.95 -12.83
N HIS A 209 5.41 9.78 -13.89
CA HIS A 209 6.55 10.00 -14.78
C HIS A 209 7.57 11.01 -14.19
N SER A 210 7.14 11.86 -13.26
CA SER A 210 7.98 12.89 -12.65
C SER A 210 9.19 12.29 -11.91
N LYS A 211 10.34 12.96 -11.99
CA LYS A 211 11.52 12.68 -11.15
C LYS A 211 11.96 13.98 -10.51
N THR A 212 11.66 14.14 -9.22
CA THR A 212 12.06 15.30 -8.43
C THR A 212 13.13 14.94 -7.40
N ASP A 213 13.93 15.93 -7.02
CA ASP A 213 14.89 15.82 -5.91
C ASP A 213 14.18 15.53 -4.59
N LEU A 214 14.90 14.97 -3.60
CA LEU A 214 14.33 14.61 -2.30
C LEU A 214 13.72 15.84 -1.60
N GLN A 215 12.41 15.79 -1.35
CA GLN A 215 11.66 16.82 -0.60
C GLN A 215 11.53 16.46 0.88
N ILE A 216 11.76 15.19 1.25
CA ILE A 216 11.71 14.68 2.63
C ILE A 216 12.82 15.31 3.48
N SER A 217 12.39 16.02 4.53
CA SER A 217 13.27 16.75 5.44
C SER A 217 13.29 16.17 6.87
N SER A 218 12.37 15.27 7.21
CA SER A 218 12.17 14.77 8.59
C SER A 218 11.37 13.46 8.64
N ASP A 219 11.29 12.85 9.83
CA ASP A 219 10.51 11.63 10.11
C ASP A 219 9.03 11.75 9.70
N PHE A 220 8.45 10.66 9.21
CA PHE A 220 7.08 10.63 8.66
C PHE A 220 6.01 10.65 9.75
N ALA A 221 4.95 11.43 9.52
CA ALA A 221 3.78 11.53 10.39
C ALA A 221 2.69 10.52 10.01
N TYR A 222 1.78 10.25 10.95
CA TYR A 222 0.51 9.58 10.64
C TYR A 222 -0.41 10.54 9.85
N PRO A 223 -1.21 10.03 8.89
CA PRO A 223 -2.11 10.85 8.08
C PRO A 223 -3.41 11.24 8.81
N VAL A 224 -3.62 10.75 10.03
CA VAL A 224 -4.81 10.97 10.88
C VAL A 224 -4.39 11.10 12.34
N GLN A 225 -5.17 11.83 13.14
CA GLN A 225 -4.89 12.01 14.57
C GLN A 225 -5.16 10.75 15.39
N GLU A 226 -6.33 10.12 15.20
CA GLU A 226 -6.69 8.86 15.87
C GLU A 226 -6.21 7.64 15.07
N VAL A 227 -5.10 7.05 15.48
CA VAL A 227 -4.47 5.93 14.77
C VAL A 227 -5.17 4.60 15.09
N HIS A 228 -6.09 4.19 14.22
CA HIS A 228 -6.80 2.93 14.32
C HIS A 228 -6.74 2.13 13.01
N PHE A 229 -5.89 1.11 12.93
CA PHE A 229 -5.74 0.27 11.75
C PHE A 229 -6.93 -0.70 11.57
N THR A 230 -7.45 -0.84 10.36
CA THR A 230 -8.52 -1.79 10.01
C THR A 230 -8.06 -2.87 9.02
N SER A 231 -7.08 -2.58 8.17
CA SER A 231 -6.54 -3.51 7.19
C SER A 231 -5.02 -3.31 7.01
N PRO A 232 -4.19 -4.33 7.28
CA PRO A 232 -2.75 -4.25 7.06
C PRO A 232 -2.35 -4.33 5.58
N PHE A 233 -1.11 -3.93 5.31
CA PHE A 233 -0.48 -4.01 4.01
C PHE A 233 -0.42 -5.44 3.46
N TYR A 234 -0.60 -5.54 2.14
CA TYR A 234 -0.59 -6.75 1.33
C TYR A 234 -1.57 -7.86 1.74
N LYS A 235 -2.55 -7.54 2.60
CA LYS A 235 -3.64 -8.44 2.95
C LYS A 235 -4.35 -8.92 1.68
N ARG A 236 -4.49 -10.22 1.51
CA ARG A 236 -5.23 -10.82 0.39
C ARG A 236 -6.62 -11.25 0.84
N ARG A 237 -7.64 -10.92 0.06
CA ARG A 237 -9.01 -11.45 0.22
C ARG A 237 -9.19 -12.64 -0.72
N ILE A 238 -9.84 -13.70 -0.26
CA ILE A 238 -10.19 -14.87 -1.10
C ILE A 238 -11.70 -14.90 -1.26
N TYR A 239 -12.16 -14.89 -2.51
CA TYR A 239 -13.57 -14.94 -2.93
C TYR A 239 -13.76 -16.19 -3.78
N ASN A 240 -14.73 -17.04 -3.44
CA ASN A 240 -15.05 -18.26 -4.21
C ASN A 240 -13.82 -19.11 -4.61
N LYS A 241 -12.86 -19.26 -3.68
CA LYS A 241 -11.53 -19.90 -3.83
C LYS A 241 -10.50 -19.14 -4.67
N THR A 242 -10.88 -18.09 -5.39
CA THR A 242 -9.97 -17.20 -6.15
C THR A 242 -9.34 -16.15 -5.23
N LYS A 243 -8.03 -15.92 -5.40
CA LYS A 243 -7.31 -14.84 -4.69
C LYS A 243 -7.59 -13.50 -5.37
N GLY A 244 -8.19 -12.56 -4.65
CA GLY A 244 -8.30 -11.17 -5.09
C GLY A 244 -6.94 -10.46 -5.06
N LYS A 245 -6.88 -9.26 -5.67
CA LYS A 245 -5.68 -8.41 -5.64
C LYS A 245 -5.25 -8.13 -4.18
N PRO A 246 -3.93 -8.13 -3.89
CA PRO A 246 -3.44 -7.80 -2.55
C PRO A 246 -3.69 -6.33 -2.22
N HIS A 247 -3.87 -6.06 -0.94
CA HIS A 247 -4.11 -4.72 -0.41
C HIS A 247 -2.86 -3.83 -0.56
N GLY A 248 -2.91 -2.81 -1.43
CA GLY A 248 -1.74 -2.00 -1.80
C GLY A 248 -1.26 -0.97 -0.77
N GLY A 249 -1.85 -0.93 0.42
CA GLY A 249 -1.64 0.11 1.42
C GLY A 249 -2.09 -0.33 2.81
N VAL A 250 -2.32 0.62 3.71
CA VAL A 250 -2.86 0.38 5.07
C VAL A 250 -4.12 1.22 5.24
N ASP A 251 -5.16 0.60 5.79
CA ASP A 251 -6.43 1.26 6.04
C ASP A 251 -6.50 1.78 7.49
N PHE A 252 -6.83 3.06 7.61
CA PHE A 252 -7.10 3.75 8.88
C PHE A 252 -8.61 3.98 9.02
N LYS A 253 -9.16 3.63 10.18
CA LYS A 253 -10.54 3.94 10.54
C LYS A 253 -10.70 5.46 10.66
N GLY A 254 -11.75 6.01 10.07
CA GLY A 254 -12.15 7.40 10.27
C GLY A 254 -13.62 7.58 9.91
N GLY A 255 -14.28 8.56 10.52
CA GLY A 255 -15.62 8.97 10.09
C GLY A 255 -15.53 9.73 8.77
N VAL A 256 -16.64 9.81 8.02
CA VAL A 256 -16.70 10.75 6.89
C VAL A 256 -16.47 12.16 7.43
N GLY A 257 -15.55 12.90 6.81
CA GLY A 257 -15.17 14.25 7.24
C GLY A 257 -13.96 14.33 8.17
N THR A 258 -13.45 13.21 8.73
CA THR A 258 -12.20 13.24 9.53
C THR A 258 -11.05 13.80 8.69
N PRO A 259 -10.29 14.81 9.15
CA PRO A 259 -9.19 15.38 8.37
C PRO A 259 -8.09 14.37 8.04
N ILE A 260 -7.55 14.48 6.82
CA ILE A 260 -6.39 13.74 6.32
C ILE A 260 -5.23 14.71 6.19
N TYR A 261 -4.05 14.30 6.65
CA TYR A 261 -2.83 15.09 6.66
C TYR A 261 -1.73 14.48 5.78
N ALA A 262 -0.89 15.32 5.18
CA ALA A 262 0.28 14.86 4.44
C ALA A 262 1.31 14.19 5.36
N ILE A 263 1.74 12.96 5.04
CA ILE A 263 2.67 12.18 5.87
C ILE A 263 4.11 12.73 5.87
N ASN A 264 4.47 13.53 4.87
CA ASN A 264 5.75 14.22 4.76
C ASN A 264 5.64 15.41 3.79
N ASP A 265 6.69 16.24 3.73
CA ASP A 265 6.85 17.32 2.75
C ASP A 265 6.82 16.79 1.31
N GLY A 266 6.20 17.51 0.39
CA GLY A 266 6.18 17.14 -1.03
C GLY A 266 5.39 18.08 -1.93
N THR A 267 5.17 17.65 -3.17
CA THR A 267 4.38 18.36 -4.18
C THR A 267 3.24 17.45 -4.66
N VAL A 268 2.01 17.96 -4.74
CA VAL A 268 0.83 17.21 -5.19
C VAL A 268 0.92 16.99 -6.70
N ILE A 269 0.99 15.73 -7.14
CA ILE A 269 1.09 15.34 -8.56
C ILE A 269 -0.22 14.79 -9.13
N LEU A 270 -1.17 14.42 -8.27
CA LEU A 270 -2.52 14.05 -8.67
C LEU A 270 -3.50 14.44 -7.55
N SER A 271 -4.62 15.06 -7.91
CA SER A 271 -5.73 15.36 -7.00
C SER A 271 -7.01 15.48 -7.82
N ARG A 272 -7.78 14.39 -7.91
CA ARG A 272 -9.05 14.32 -8.67
C ARG A 272 -9.88 13.10 -8.29
N ALA A 273 -11.12 13.06 -8.76
CA ALA A 273 -11.94 11.85 -8.74
C ALA A 273 -11.42 10.81 -9.76
N MET A 274 -11.42 9.55 -9.34
CA MET A 274 -10.92 8.38 -10.05
C MET A 274 -11.89 7.20 -9.86
N TYR A 275 -11.92 6.24 -10.79
CA TYR A 275 -12.91 5.17 -10.75
C TYR A 275 -12.84 4.26 -9.52
N TYR A 276 -11.68 3.64 -9.27
CA TYR A 276 -11.49 2.69 -8.16
C TYR A 276 -11.07 3.40 -6.88
N GLU A 277 -10.15 4.35 -6.99
CA GLU A 277 -9.57 5.08 -5.86
C GLU A 277 -10.54 6.13 -5.28
N GLY A 278 -11.61 6.49 -5.98
CA GLY A 278 -12.50 7.57 -5.58
C GLY A 278 -11.82 8.93 -5.71
N ASN A 279 -12.12 9.86 -4.81
CA ASN A 279 -11.31 11.08 -4.69
C ASN A 279 -9.92 10.69 -4.19
N PHE A 280 -8.92 10.99 -5.02
CA PHE A 280 -7.57 10.45 -4.90
C PHE A 280 -6.52 11.55 -4.94
N THR A 281 -5.72 11.65 -3.88
CA THR A 281 -4.54 12.52 -3.81
C THR A 281 -3.26 11.70 -3.92
N VAL A 282 -2.28 12.20 -4.66
CA VAL A 282 -0.91 11.68 -4.69
C VAL A 282 0.08 12.80 -4.46
N ILE A 283 0.99 12.61 -3.50
CA ILE A 283 2.09 13.54 -3.20
C ILE A 283 3.40 12.87 -3.60
N ASP A 284 4.18 13.57 -4.43
CA ASP A 284 5.58 13.27 -4.73
C ASP A 284 6.49 13.87 -3.66
N HIS A 285 7.29 13.01 -3.04
CA HIS A 285 8.25 13.34 -1.99
C HIS A 285 9.71 13.37 -2.51
N GLY A 286 9.91 13.18 -3.82
CA GLY A 286 11.22 13.07 -4.46
C GLY A 286 11.78 11.64 -4.47
N LEU A 287 12.80 11.41 -5.31
CA LEU A 287 13.44 10.11 -5.53
C LEU A 287 12.45 8.96 -5.84
N GLU A 288 11.39 9.28 -6.58
CA GLU A 288 10.29 8.36 -6.93
C GLU A 288 9.55 7.79 -5.70
N VAL A 289 9.50 8.52 -4.58
CA VAL A 289 8.72 8.20 -3.36
C VAL A 289 7.40 8.94 -3.38
N TYR A 290 6.28 8.20 -3.40
CA TYR A 290 4.93 8.76 -3.49
C TYR A 290 4.01 8.24 -2.38
N SER A 291 3.27 9.13 -1.72
CA SER A 291 2.15 8.76 -0.85
C SER A 291 0.81 8.89 -1.58
N LEU A 292 -0.07 7.91 -1.36
CA LEU A 292 -1.32 7.70 -2.09
C LEU A 292 -2.50 7.71 -1.11
N TYR A 293 -3.43 8.65 -1.22
CA TYR A 293 -4.57 8.79 -0.30
C TYR A 293 -5.87 8.58 -1.08
N MET A 294 -6.61 7.52 -0.78
CA MET A 294 -7.82 7.12 -1.53
C MET A 294 -9.10 7.29 -0.72
N HIS A 295 -10.23 7.16 -1.42
CA HIS A 295 -11.60 7.14 -0.90
C HIS A 295 -12.06 8.42 -0.20
N GLN A 296 -11.37 9.54 -0.44
CA GLN A 296 -11.61 10.82 0.25
C GLN A 296 -13.05 11.32 0.02
N SER A 297 -13.64 12.01 1.00
CA SER A 297 -14.89 12.77 0.79
C SER A 297 -14.61 14.12 0.15
N GLU A 298 -13.48 14.74 0.50
CA GLU A 298 -13.07 16.08 0.06
C GLU A 298 -11.57 16.07 -0.30
N LEU A 299 -11.23 16.85 -1.34
CA LEU A 299 -9.87 17.15 -1.79
C LEU A 299 -9.59 18.61 -1.43
N ASN A 300 -8.61 18.88 -0.56
CA ASN A 300 -8.31 20.24 -0.08
C ASN A 300 -7.08 20.85 -0.78
N VAL A 301 -6.48 20.10 -1.72
CA VAL A 301 -5.30 20.47 -2.50
C VAL A 301 -5.50 20.15 -3.98
N LYS A 302 -4.75 20.83 -4.86
CA LYS A 302 -4.73 20.65 -6.31
C LYS A 302 -3.32 20.29 -6.81
N VAL A 303 -3.22 19.78 -8.03
CA VAL A 303 -1.94 19.47 -8.67
C VAL A 303 -1.05 20.73 -8.72
N GLY A 304 0.21 20.57 -8.35
CA GLY A 304 1.20 21.65 -8.23
C GLY A 304 1.31 22.27 -6.84
N ASP A 305 0.35 22.02 -5.93
CA ASP A 305 0.45 22.51 -4.54
C ASP A 305 1.66 21.89 -3.82
N LYS A 306 2.44 22.72 -3.14
CA LYS A 306 3.47 22.27 -2.19
C LYS A 306 2.84 22.13 -0.82
N VAL A 307 3.09 20.98 -0.19
CA VAL A 307 2.57 20.65 1.14
C VAL A 307 3.71 20.31 2.08
N LYS A 308 3.52 20.62 3.35
CA LYS A 308 4.37 20.26 4.48
C LYS A 308 3.79 19.08 5.24
N LYS A 309 4.66 18.35 5.93
CA LYS A 309 4.25 17.29 6.85
C LYS A 309 3.25 17.82 7.88
N GLY A 310 2.06 17.23 7.91
CA GLY A 310 0.97 17.65 8.80
C GLY A 310 0.01 18.69 8.20
N ASP A 311 0.20 19.14 6.97
CA ASP A 311 -0.79 19.99 6.28
C ASP A 311 -2.07 19.19 5.98
N PRO A 312 -3.27 19.78 6.13
CA PRO A 312 -4.53 19.13 5.79
C PRO A 312 -4.72 19.08 4.27
N ILE A 313 -4.82 17.87 3.72
CA ILE A 313 -4.91 17.62 2.27
C ILE A 313 -6.29 17.12 1.81
N GLY A 314 -7.16 16.76 2.74
CA GLY A 314 -8.48 16.21 2.42
C GLY A 314 -9.25 15.76 3.64
N LYS A 315 -10.35 15.05 3.39
CA LYS A 315 -11.17 14.42 4.43
C LYS A 315 -11.46 12.95 4.11
N VAL A 316 -11.50 12.11 5.14
CA VAL A 316 -11.88 10.69 5.06
C VAL A 316 -13.28 10.57 4.45
N GLY A 317 -13.49 9.55 3.64
CA GLY A 317 -14.77 9.29 2.99
C GLY A 317 -14.95 7.82 2.65
N SER A 318 -15.81 7.56 1.67
CA SER A 318 -16.06 6.22 1.12
C SER A 318 -16.31 6.29 -0.39
N THR A 319 -15.62 7.20 -1.09
CA THR A 319 -15.77 7.36 -2.55
C THR A 319 -15.00 6.27 -3.31
N GLY A 320 -15.39 6.03 -4.57
CA GLY A 320 -14.79 4.95 -5.36
C GLY A 320 -15.18 3.56 -4.87
N MET A 321 -14.29 2.59 -5.07
CA MET A 321 -14.48 1.18 -4.73
C MET A 321 -14.20 0.92 -3.23
N SER A 322 -15.08 1.43 -2.36
CA SER A 322 -15.01 1.27 -0.91
C SER A 322 -16.21 0.53 -0.31
N THR A 323 -16.00 -0.19 0.80
CA THR A 323 -17.05 -0.84 1.62
C THR A 323 -17.56 0.01 2.77
N GLY A 324 -17.03 1.21 2.98
CA GLY A 324 -17.41 2.11 4.07
C GLY A 324 -16.32 3.11 4.46
N PRO A 325 -16.59 4.05 5.39
CA PRO A 325 -15.66 5.13 5.71
C PRO A 325 -14.30 4.66 6.25
N HIS A 326 -13.23 4.99 5.51
CA HIS A 326 -11.83 4.77 5.91
C HIS A 326 -10.89 5.63 5.05
N LEU A 327 -9.67 5.87 5.53
CA LEU A 327 -8.56 6.29 4.68
C LEU A 327 -7.76 5.06 4.28
N HIS A 328 -7.61 4.83 2.98
CA HIS A 328 -6.58 3.96 2.46
C HIS A 328 -5.32 4.78 2.14
N LEU A 329 -4.20 4.45 2.79
CA LEU A 329 -2.89 5.03 2.52
C LEU A 329 -1.99 4.01 1.82
N GLY A 330 -1.57 4.30 0.59
CA GLY A 330 -0.49 3.59 -0.10
C GLY A 330 0.85 4.32 -0.01
N LEU A 331 1.95 3.58 -0.08
CA LEU A 331 3.30 4.13 -0.27
C LEU A 331 3.94 3.41 -1.48
N ARG A 332 4.33 4.19 -2.48
CA ARG A 332 4.90 3.70 -3.75
C ARG A 332 6.30 4.25 -3.89
N VAL A 333 7.30 3.38 -4.08
CA VAL A 333 8.70 3.78 -4.28
C VAL A 333 9.26 3.09 -5.52
N GLN A 334 9.80 3.85 -6.48
CA GLN A 334 10.47 3.35 -7.69
C GLN A 334 9.67 2.29 -8.49
N GLY A 335 8.34 2.43 -8.48
CA GLY A 335 7.42 1.50 -9.15
C GLY A 335 6.84 0.37 -8.26
N THR A 336 7.33 0.21 -7.03
CA THR A 336 6.95 -0.86 -6.09
C THR A 336 6.03 -0.33 -4.99
N MET A 337 4.97 -1.06 -4.64
CA MET A 337 4.19 -0.76 -3.43
C MET A 337 4.90 -1.35 -2.21
N VAL A 338 5.07 -0.55 -1.16
CA VAL A 338 5.67 -0.93 0.12
C VAL A 338 4.72 -0.57 1.27
N ASN A 339 4.95 -1.17 2.43
CA ASN A 339 4.17 -0.92 3.64
C ASN A 339 4.40 0.52 4.12
N PRO A 340 3.38 1.40 4.22
CA PRO A 340 3.55 2.76 4.75
C PRO A 340 4.14 2.78 6.16
N LEU A 341 3.88 1.74 6.96
CA LEU A 341 4.40 1.59 8.32
C LEU A 341 5.89 1.21 8.38
N SER A 342 6.58 1.07 7.24
CA SER A 342 8.04 0.99 7.18
C SER A 342 8.73 2.35 7.38
N VAL A 343 7.99 3.47 7.24
CA VAL A 343 8.48 4.83 7.51
C VAL A 343 7.64 5.58 8.54
N ILE A 344 6.32 5.38 8.55
CA ILE A 344 5.44 6.05 9.51
C ILE A 344 5.66 5.51 10.92
N GLY A 345 5.83 6.42 11.88
CA GLY A 345 6.15 6.08 13.27
C GLY A 345 7.58 5.57 13.47
N GLN A 346 8.45 5.63 12.45
CA GLN A 346 9.87 5.33 12.54
C GLN A 346 10.69 6.60 12.74
N LYS A 347 11.83 6.48 13.42
CA LYS A 347 12.85 7.52 13.54
C LYS A 347 13.97 7.23 12.55
N LEU A 348 13.99 7.92 11.41
CA LEU A 348 14.94 7.73 10.30
C LEU A 348 15.97 8.87 10.21
N PHE A 349 15.61 10.06 10.70
CA PHE A 349 16.43 11.27 10.61
C PHE A 349 16.92 11.81 11.97
N ASN A 350 16.67 11.07 13.06
CA ASN A 350 17.06 11.40 14.44
C ASN A 350 18.28 10.57 14.91
#